data_AF-A0AAI8MLW0-F1
#
_entry.id   AF-A0AAI8MLW0-F1
#
_cell.length_a   1.000
_cell.length_b   1.000
_cell.length_c   1.000
_cell.angle_alpha   90.00
_cell.angle_beta   90.00
_cell.angle_gamma   90.00
#
_symmetry.space_group_name_H-M   'P 1'
#
loop_
_entity.id
_entity.type
_entity.pdbx_description
1 polymer ?
#
loop_
_entity_poly.entity_id
_entity_poly.type
_entity_poly.pdbx_seq_one_letter_code
_entity_poly.pdbx_strand_id
1 'polypeptide(L)'
;MKGFVDSCVFFLQKEFSQRGFKKGVLGLSGGIDSAVVAALGVLALGSENLKVLFMPSLSSSPIHFNDALNLAKILNLTPQVIKLESFQSHFASHLGFENDLLKSDLDDRQKLRMGNFCSRLRMALLYDYASAENALVLGTSNKSELVLGYGTIFGDLAYAINPIGSLYKTQIFALAKHLNLPQNLINKKPSADLFANQSDENDLGYSYEEIDSFLMCFENLGGLKAGQKDERDCIQNALESQGFKSQMVKSLCTRIWINAFKRTMPSVFAFSNPPCITHQN
;
A
#
# COMPACT_ATOMS: atom_id res chain seq x y z
N MET A 1 -13.16 15.37 11.54
CA MET A 1 -13.02 14.57 10.29
C MET A 1 -13.35 15.37 9.03
N LYS A 2 -14.40 16.21 9.01
CA LYS A 2 -14.71 17.09 7.86
C LYS A 2 -13.52 17.93 7.38
N GLY A 3 -12.86 18.67 8.28
CA GLY A 3 -11.69 19.47 7.91
C GLY A 3 -10.49 18.67 7.37
N PHE A 4 -10.38 17.38 7.74
CA PHE A 4 -9.38 16.48 7.16
C PHE A 4 -9.74 16.13 5.71
N VAL A 5 -11.00 15.76 5.46
CA VAL A 5 -11.50 15.46 4.10
C VAL A 5 -11.29 16.66 3.18
N ASP A 6 -11.68 17.87 3.63
CA ASP A 6 -11.49 19.11 2.86
C ASP A 6 -10.01 19.35 2.53
N SER A 7 -9.11 19.10 3.49
CA SER A 7 -7.66 19.24 3.29
C SER A 7 -7.10 18.19 2.32
N CYS A 8 -7.56 16.94 2.38
CA CYS A 8 -7.16 15.88 1.45
C CYS A 8 -7.67 16.15 0.03
N VAL A 9 -8.90 16.63 -0.12
CA VAL A 9 -9.47 17.03 -1.40
C VAL A 9 -8.67 18.16 -2.02
N PHE A 10 -8.36 19.20 -1.22
CA PHE A 10 -7.52 20.31 -1.67
C PHE A 10 -6.12 19.84 -2.06
N PHE A 11 -5.51 18.95 -1.26
CA PHE A 11 -4.22 18.35 -1.57
C PHE A 11 -4.25 17.65 -2.94
N LEU A 12 -5.23 16.77 -3.19
CA LEU A 12 -5.38 16.10 -4.48
C LEU A 12 -5.51 17.12 -5.61
N GLN A 13 -6.45 18.07 -5.52
CA GLN A 13 -6.65 19.09 -6.56
C GLN A 13 -5.35 19.86 -6.88
N LYS A 14 -4.60 20.24 -5.85
CA LYS A 14 -3.30 20.92 -6.01
C LYS A 14 -2.27 20.03 -6.70
N GLU A 15 -2.10 18.79 -6.28
CA GLU A 15 -1.10 17.88 -6.83
C GLU A 15 -1.34 17.59 -8.32
N PHE A 16 -2.60 17.45 -8.74
CA PHE A 16 -2.99 17.28 -10.14
C PHE A 16 -2.76 18.56 -10.95
N SER A 17 -3.24 19.71 -10.45
CA SER A 17 -3.10 21.00 -11.12
C SER A 17 -1.63 21.38 -11.35
N GLN A 18 -0.76 21.21 -10.34
CA GLN A 18 0.66 21.57 -10.44
C GLN A 18 1.45 20.71 -11.43
N ARG A 19 0.98 19.48 -11.70
CA ARG A 19 1.60 18.56 -12.67
C ARG A 19 0.97 18.66 -14.07
N GLY A 20 -0.09 19.45 -14.24
CA GLY A 20 -0.79 19.58 -15.51
C GLY A 20 -1.73 18.41 -15.85
N PHE A 21 -2.13 17.61 -14.87
CA PHE A 21 -3.03 16.46 -15.06
C PHE A 21 -4.44 16.77 -14.57
N LYS A 22 -5.44 16.16 -15.20
CA LYS A 22 -6.86 16.26 -14.79
C LYS A 22 -7.47 14.93 -14.39
N LYS A 23 -6.91 13.82 -14.87
CA LYS A 23 -7.45 12.47 -14.69
C LYS A 23 -6.58 11.66 -13.74
N GLY A 24 -7.21 10.86 -12.87
CA GLY A 24 -6.55 9.89 -12.01
C GLY A 24 -6.87 8.45 -12.42
N VAL A 25 -5.94 7.53 -12.16
CA VAL A 25 -6.15 6.08 -12.26
C VAL A 25 -5.93 5.44 -10.90
N LEU A 26 -6.83 4.53 -10.50
CA LEU A 26 -6.78 3.87 -9.19
C LEU A 26 -7.06 2.36 -9.33
N GLY A 27 -6.30 1.54 -8.62
CA GLY A 27 -6.64 0.13 -8.42
C GLY A 27 -7.72 0.00 -7.34
N LEU A 28 -8.90 -0.52 -7.71
CA LEU A 28 -10.00 -0.75 -6.77
C LEU A 28 -10.00 -2.24 -6.39
N SER A 29 -9.60 -2.57 -5.16
CA SER A 29 -9.45 -3.98 -4.73
C SER A 29 -10.68 -4.55 -4.03
N GLY A 30 -11.64 -3.72 -3.63
CA GLY A 30 -12.72 -4.13 -2.72
C GLY A 30 -12.28 -4.26 -1.26
N GLY A 31 -11.10 -3.71 -0.93
CA GLY A 31 -10.64 -3.43 0.43
C GLY A 31 -10.93 -1.99 0.84
N ILE A 32 -10.74 -1.68 2.13
CA ILE A 32 -11.13 -0.39 2.71
C ILE A 32 -10.24 0.77 2.24
N ASP A 33 -8.94 0.56 2.05
CA ASP A 33 -8.01 1.65 1.71
C ASP A 33 -8.28 2.19 0.31
N SER A 34 -8.39 1.29 -0.69
CA SER A 34 -8.76 1.68 -2.05
C SER A 34 -10.17 2.28 -2.12
N ALA A 35 -11.10 1.85 -1.27
CA ALA A 35 -12.43 2.43 -1.19
C ALA A 35 -12.41 3.88 -0.68
N VAL A 36 -11.63 4.17 0.36
CA VAL A 36 -11.42 5.53 0.89
C VAL A 36 -10.78 6.41 -0.17
N VAL A 37 -9.74 5.93 -0.85
CA VAL A 37 -9.07 6.70 -1.92
C VAL A 37 -9.99 6.94 -3.11
N ALA A 38 -10.84 5.98 -3.48
CA ALA A 38 -11.83 6.17 -4.55
C ALA A 38 -12.82 7.29 -4.20
N ALA A 39 -13.35 7.30 -2.97
CA ALA A 39 -14.26 8.34 -2.52
C ALA A 39 -13.60 9.72 -2.47
N LEU A 40 -12.37 9.82 -1.93
CA LEU A 40 -11.60 11.07 -1.93
C LEU A 40 -11.26 11.54 -3.36
N GLY A 41 -10.92 10.61 -4.25
CA GLY A 41 -10.63 10.89 -5.65
C GLY A 41 -11.85 11.45 -6.39
N VAL A 42 -13.04 10.87 -6.18
CA VAL A 42 -14.29 11.40 -6.75
C VAL A 42 -14.61 12.79 -6.20
N LEU A 43 -14.46 13.02 -4.90
CA LEU A 43 -14.67 14.33 -4.29
C LEU A 43 -13.71 15.39 -4.86
N ALA A 44 -12.48 15.00 -5.19
CA ALA A 44 -11.45 15.92 -5.68
C ALA A 44 -11.52 16.18 -7.19
N LEU A 45 -11.75 15.15 -7.99
CA LEU A 45 -11.59 15.18 -9.45
C LEU A 45 -12.92 15.08 -10.20
N GLY A 46 -14.00 14.62 -9.56
CA GLY A 46 -15.21 14.16 -10.23
C GLY A 46 -15.09 12.71 -10.70
N SER A 47 -16.22 11.99 -10.75
CA SER A 47 -16.25 10.59 -11.17
C SER A 47 -15.85 10.38 -12.63
N GLU A 48 -16.07 11.39 -13.48
CA GLU A 48 -15.69 11.40 -14.89
C GLU A 48 -14.18 11.47 -15.12
N ASN A 49 -13.42 11.97 -14.14
CA ASN A 49 -11.97 12.11 -14.22
C ASN A 49 -11.23 11.03 -13.41
N LEU A 50 -11.95 10.11 -12.76
CA LEU A 50 -11.35 9.00 -12.03
C LEU A 50 -11.63 7.67 -12.74
N LYS A 51 -10.59 7.10 -13.34
CA LYS A 51 -10.63 5.74 -13.87
C LYS A 51 -10.28 4.76 -12.77
N VAL A 52 -11.10 3.71 -12.60
CA VAL A 52 -10.78 2.62 -11.66
C VAL A 52 -10.58 1.30 -12.40
N LEU A 53 -9.50 0.60 -12.04
CA LEU A 53 -9.19 -0.73 -12.54
C LEU A 53 -9.45 -1.76 -11.45
N PHE A 54 -10.24 -2.78 -11.78
CA PHE A 54 -10.43 -3.96 -10.95
C PHE A 54 -9.64 -5.12 -11.57
N MET A 55 -8.63 -5.61 -10.86
CA MET A 55 -7.61 -6.52 -11.40
C MET A 55 -7.51 -7.83 -10.59
N PRO A 56 -8.50 -8.74 -10.72
CA PRO A 56 -8.55 -9.96 -9.93
C PRO A 56 -7.48 -10.95 -10.38
N SER A 57 -6.83 -11.58 -9.40
CA SER A 57 -6.01 -12.77 -9.59
C SER A 57 -6.83 -14.05 -9.43
N LEU A 58 -6.24 -15.20 -9.74
CA LEU A 58 -6.78 -16.54 -9.45
C LEU A 58 -7.18 -16.71 -7.98
N SER A 59 -6.45 -16.05 -7.08
CA SER A 59 -6.68 -16.05 -5.64
C SER A 59 -7.74 -15.06 -5.16
N SER A 60 -8.20 -14.13 -6.00
CA SER A 60 -9.08 -13.04 -5.57
C SER A 60 -10.48 -13.55 -5.21
N SER A 61 -10.97 -13.14 -4.04
CA SER A 61 -12.30 -13.55 -3.59
C SER A 61 -13.44 -12.93 -4.42
N PRO A 62 -14.48 -13.71 -4.78
CA PRO A 62 -15.71 -13.17 -5.37
C PRO A 62 -16.40 -12.09 -4.52
N ILE A 63 -16.19 -12.10 -3.20
CA ILE A 63 -16.74 -11.08 -2.30
C ILE A 63 -16.05 -9.73 -2.56
N HIS A 64 -14.72 -9.70 -2.71
CA HIS A 64 -13.98 -8.48 -3.05
C HIS A 64 -14.42 -7.91 -4.40
N PHE A 65 -14.70 -8.78 -5.38
CA PHE A 65 -15.27 -8.38 -6.67
C PHE A 65 -16.61 -7.66 -6.52
N ASN A 66 -17.57 -8.26 -5.83
CA ASN A 66 -18.90 -7.68 -5.67
C ASN A 66 -18.86 -6.36 -4.89
N ASP A 67 -18.02 -6.29 -3.86
CA ASP A 67 -17.88 -5.07 -3.06
C ASP A 67 -17.27 -3.91 -3.86
N ALA A 68 -16.26 -4.20 -4.69
CA ALA A 68 -15.66 -3.21 -5.58
C ALA A 68 -16.67 -2.68 -6.61
N LEU A 69 -17.47 -3.57 -7.23
CA LEU A 69 -18.51 -3.18 -8.17
C LEU A 69 -19.61 -2.36 -7.52
N ASN A 70 -20.06 -2.76 -6.33
CA ASN A 70 -21.10 -2.03 -5.60
C ASN A 70 -20.61 -0.63 -5.22
N LEU A 71 -19.37 -0.51 -4.73
CA LEU A 71 -18.78 0.78 -4.43
C LEU A 71 -18.63 1.66 -5.68
N ALA A 72 -18.15 1.09 -6.80
CA ALA A 72 -18.04 1.82 -8.05
C ALA A 72 -19.41 2.38 -8.49
N LYS A 73 -20.48 1.59 -8.35
CA LYS A 73 -21.85 2.07 -8.60
C LYS A 73 -22.26 3.21 -7.68
N ILE A 74 -22.01 3.11 -6.37
CA ILE A 74 -22.33 4.17 -5.39
C ILE A 74 -21.60 5.48 -5.74
N LEU A 75 -20.36 5.38 -6.21
CA LEU A 75 -19.51 6.52 -6.56
C LEU A 75 -19.66 6.99 -8.02
N ASN A 76 -20.60 6.44 -8.79
CA ASN A 76 -20.80 6.72 -10.23
C ASN A 76 -19.53 6.50 -11.08
N LEU A 77 -18.72 5.50 -10.72
CA LEU A 77 -17.51 5.10 -11.43
C LEU A 77 -17.82 3.96 -12.40
N THR A 78 -17.18 3.96 -13.57
CA THR A 78 -17.22 2.84 -14.52
C THR A 78 -15.94 2.00 -14.37
N PRO A 79 -15.99 0.85 -13.65
CA PRO A 79 -14.81 0.05 -13.43
C PRO A 79 -14.41 -0.70 -14.69
N GLN A 80 -13.11 -0.79 -14.93
CA GLN A 80 -12.55 -1.65 -15.95
C GLN A 80 -11.97 -2.91 -15.33
N VAL A 81 -12.49 -4.07 -15.74
CA VAL A 81 -12.06 -5.37 -15.22
C VAL A 81 -10.98 -5.96 -16.11
N ILE A 82 -9.82 -6.28 -15.53
CA ILE A 82 -8.69 -6.93 -16.21
C ILE A 82 -8.29 -8.16 -15.42
N LYS A 83 -8.68 -9.36 -15.90
CA LYS A 83 -8.34 -10.62 -15.23
C LYS A 83 -6.85 -10.93 -15.39
N LEU A 84 -6.17 -11.19 -14.27
CA LEU A 84 -4.72 -11.47 -14.25
C LEU A 84 -4.39 -12.96 -14.40
N GLU A 85 -5.40 -13.81 -14.45
CA GLU A 85 -5.28 -15.27 -14.48
C GLU A 85 -4.31 -15.78 -15.54
N SER A 86 -4.42 -15.31 -16.79
CA SER A 86 -3.54 -15.76 -17.87
C SER A 86 -2.06 -15.45 -17.60
N PHE A 87 -1.77 -14.27 -17.03
CA PHE A 87 -0.40 -13.87 -16.68
C PHE A 87 0.14 -14.71 -15.53
N GLN A 88 -0.68 -14.97 -14.50
CA GLN A 88 -0.30 -15.80 -13.36
C GLN A 88 -0.04 -17.25 -13.77
N SER A 89 -0.88 -17.82 -14.62
CA SER A 89 -0.74 -19.18 -15.13
C SER A 89 0.56 -19.37 -15.89
N HIS A 90 0.93 -18.41 -16.75
CA HIS A 90 2.22 -18.45 -17.45
C HIS A 90 3.42 -18.25 -16.52
N PHE A 91 3.30 -17.37 -15.53
CA PHE A 91 4.37 -17.17 -14.56
C PHE A 91 4.60 -18.43 -13.71
N ALA A 92 3.54 -19.11 -13.30
CA ALA A 92 3.64 -20.33 -12.53
C ALA A 92 4.17 -21.53 -13.33
N SER A 93 3.75 -21.69 -14.59
CA SER A 93 4.25 -22.77 -15.44
C SER A 93 5.76 -22.63 -15.67
N HIS A 94 6.25 -21.41 -15.89
CA HIS A 94 7.68 -21.15 -16.02
C HIS A 94 8.49 -21.49 -14.75
N LEU A 95 7.85 -21.47 -13.58
CA LEU A 95 8.47 -21.87 -12.31
C LEU A 95 8.30 -23.37 -12.00
N GLY A 96 7.64 -24.14 -12.87
CA GLY A 96 7.35 -25.56 -12.67
C GLY A 96 6.20 -25.84 -11.71
N PHE A 97 5.29 -24.87 -11.49
CA PHE A 97 4.16 -24.96 -10.53
C PHE A 97 2.80 -25.22 -11.21
N GLU A 98 2.82 -25.73 -12.44
CA GLU A 98 1.68 -25.77 -13.36
C GLU A 98 0.49 -26.59 -12.82
N ASN A 99 0.76 -27.59 -11.97
CA ASN A 99 -0.26 -28.45 -11.37
C ASN A 99 -0.74 -28.00 -9.97
N ASP A 100 -0.14 -26.94 -9.40
CA ASP A 100 -0.32 -26.54 -7.99
C ASP A 100 -0.92 -25.15 -7.79
N LEU A 101 -1.16 -24.37 -8.86
CA LEU A 101 -1.75 -23.04 -8.75
C LEU A 101 -3.13 -22.99 -8.09
N LEU A 102 -3.88 -24.10 -8.18
CA LEU A 102 -5.18 -24.30 -7.56
C LEU A 102 -5.12 -25.27 -6.38
N LYS A 103 -3.96 -25.88 -6.10
CA LYS A 103 -3.77 -26.74 -4.94
C LYS A 103 -3.20 -25.91 -3.80
N SER A 104 -3.68 -26.18 -2.59
CA SER A 104 -3.31 -25.53 -1.34
C SER A 104 -1.83 -25.67 -0.93
N ASP A 105 -0.99 -26.30 -1.74
CA ASP A 105 0.29 -26.90 -1.32
C ASP A 105 1.51 -26.01 -1.60
N LEU A 106 1.29 -24.76 -2.04
CA LEU A 106 2.38 -23.78 -2.15
C LEU A 106 2.94 -23.45 -0.77
N ASP A 107 4.26 -23.47 -0.63
CA ASP A 107 4.95 -22.97 0.54
C ASP A 107 4.83 -21.43 0.66
N ASP A 108 5.17 -20.89 1.82
CA ASP A 108 5.03 -19.45 2.08
C ASP A 108 5.89 -18.57 1.16
N ARG A 109 7.04 -19.07 0.70
CA ARG A 109 7.92 -18.34 -0.22
C ARG A 109 7.32 -18.30 -1.62
N GLN A 110 6.71 -19.39 -2.07
CA GLN A 110 6.01 -19.47 -3.35
C GLN A 110 4.79 -18.56 -3.35
N LYS A 111 3.97 -18.60 -2.29
CA LYS A 111 2.83 -17.68 -2.09
C LYS A 111 3.27 -16.22 -2.15
N LEU A 112 4.33 -15.86 -1.42
CA LEU A 112 4.88 -14.51 -1.41
C LEU A 112 5.40 -14.08 -2.79
N ARG A 113 6.10 -14.96 -3.52
CA ARG A 113 6.59 -14.67 -4.88
C ARG A 113 5.44 -14.41 -5.85
N MET A 114 4.39 -15.24 -5.80
CA MET A 114 3.19 -15.07 -6.62
C MET A 114 2.45 -13.77 -6.30
N GLY A 115 2.27 -13.47 -5.00
CA GLY A 115 1.67 -12.22 -4.55
C GLY A 115 2.43 -10.99 -5.02
N ASN A 116 3.76 -11.00 -4.88
CA ASN A 116 4.62 -9.92 -5.38
C ASN A 116 4.55 -9.75 -6.91
N PHE A 117 4.49 -10.85 -7.67
CA PHE A 117 4.31 -10.79 -9.12
C PHE A 117 3.00 -10.11 -9.49
N CYS A 118 1.89 -10.50 -8.85
CA CYS A 118 0.58 -9.91 -9.09
C CYS A 118 0.52 -8.43 -8.71
N SER A 119 1.11 -8.06 -7.57
CA SER A 119 1.20 -6.67 -7.14
C SER A 119 1.94 -5.80 -8.17
N ARG A 120 3.04 -6.31 -8.75
CA ARG A 120 3.80 -5.63 -9.81
C ARG A 120 3.07 -5.59 -11.14
N LEU A 121 2.33 -6.64 -11.49
CA LEU A 121 1.51 -6.65 -12.70
C LEU A 121 0.38 -5.62 -12.61
N ARG A 122 -0.27 -5.49 -11.45
CA ARG A 122 -1.26 -4.43 -11.18
C ARG A 122 -0.66 -3.05 -11.32
N MET A 123 0.54 -2.84 -10.76
CA MET A 123 1.29 -1.59 -10.95
C MET A 123 1.53 -1.30 -12.43
N ALA A 124 2.04 -2.28 -13.20
CA ALA A 124 2.32 -2.10 -14.62
C ALA A 124 1.07 -1.69 -15.41
N LEU A 125 -0.07 -2.36 -15.15
CA LEU A 125 -1.35 -2.01 -15.77
C LEU A 125 -1.84 -0.61 -15.35
N LEU A 126 -1.71 -0.23 -14.08
CA LEU A 126 -2.11 1.11 -13.63
C LEU A 126 -1.31 2.20 -14.35
N TYR A 127 0.00 2.01 -14.51
CA TYR A 127 0.87 2.96 -15.22
C TYR A 127 0.66 2.95 -16.74
N ASP A 128 0.30 1.81 -17.33
CA ASP A 128 -0.14 1.72 -18.73
C ASP A 128 -1.38 2.58 -18.98
N TYR A 129 -2.44 2.39 -18.18
CA TYR A 129 -3.65 3.20 -18.26
C TYR A 129 -3.40 4.67 -17.97
N ALA A 130 -2.55 4.97 -17.00
CA ALA A 130 -2.17 6.34 -16.70
C ALA A 130 -1.51 7.02 -17.91
N SER A 131 -0.64 6.31 -18.62
CA SER A 131 0.02 6.82 -19.83
C SER A 131 -0.97 6.99 -20.99
N ALA A 132 -1.84 6.00 -21.22
CA ALA A 132 -2.84 6.04 -22.30
C ALA A 132 -3.87 7.17 -22.12
N GLU A 133 -4.24 7.49 -20.88
CA GLU A 133 -5.28 8.46 -20.57
C GLU A 133 -4.75 9.85 -20.19
N ASN A 134 -3.43 10.06 -20.22
CA ASN A 134 -2.76 11.24 -19.67
C ASN A 134 -3.24 11.54 -18.24
N ALA A 135 -3.01 10.57 -17.35
CA ALA A 135 -3.51 10.52 -15.98
C ALA A 135 -2.38 10.21 -14.96
N LEU A 136 -2.67 10.37 -13.67
CA LEU A 136 -1.76 10.01 -12.57
C LEU A 136 -2.28 8.84 -11.76
N VAL A 137 -1.37 7.94 -11.34
CA VAL A 137 -1.72 6.79 -10.48
C VAL A 137 -1.88 7.24 -9.03
N LEU A 138 -3.04 6.93 -8.44
CA LEU A 138 -3.34 7.12 -7.02
C LEU A 138 -2.93 5.87 -6.21
N GLY A 139 -2.15 6.11 -5.15
CA GLY A 139 -1.73 5.10 -4.18
C GLY A 139 -2.75 4.89 -3.07
N THR A 140 -2.68 3.72 -2.44
CA THR A 140 -3.62 3.30 -1.38
C THR A 140 -2.94 2.76 -0.13
N SER A 141 -1.61 2.75 -0.09
CA SER A 141 -0.86 2.25 1.07
C SER A 141 -1.03 3.20 2.26
N ASN A 142 -1.51 2.71 3.40
CA ASN A 142 -1.65 3.51 4.61
C ASN A 142 -0.33 3.57 5.39
N LYS A 143 -0.24 4.45 6.39
CA LYS A 143 0.98 4.67 7.18
C LYS A 143 1.43 3.41 7.92
N SER A 144 0.49 2.59 8.41
CA SER A 144 0.80 1.34 9.12
C SER A 144 1.55 0.37 8.20
N GLU A 145 1.03 0.15 6.99
CA GLU A 145 1.67 -0.67 5.95
C GLU A 145 3.04 -0.10 5.55
N LEU A 146 3.12 1.21 5.31
CA LEU A 146 4.35 1.89 4.87
C LEU A 146 5.47 1.80 5.92
N VAL A 147 5.17 2.06 7.19
CA VAL A 147 6.16 2.03 8.27
C VAL A 147 6.65 0.60 8.51
N LEU A 148 5.74 -0.36 8.48
CA LEU A 148 6.07 -1.77 8.63
C LEU A 148 6.78 -2.36 7.39
N GLY A 149 6.71 -1.69 6.25
CA GLY A 149 7.10 -2.23 4.95
C GLY A 149 6.24 -3.43 4.51
N TYR A 150 4.97 -3.47 4.93
CA TYR A 150 4.00 -4.47 4.53
C TYR A 150 3.36 -4.11 3.19
N GLY A 151 4.14 -4.32 2.14
CA GLY A 151 3.77 -4.06 0.76
C GLY A 151 4.87 -4.51 -0.19
N THR A 152 4.53 -4.66 -1.46
CA THR A 152 5.49 -5.01 -2.51
C THR A 152 6.14 -3.72 -3.02
N ILE A 153 7.45 -3.58 -2.83
CA ILE A 153 8.21 -2.49 -3.48
C ILE A 153 8.06 -2.60 -5.00
N PHE A 154 7.77 -1.47 -5.64
CA PHE A 154 7.41 -1.38 -7.06
C PHE A 154 6.15 -2.19 -7.46
N GLY A 155 5.30 -2.53 -6.49
CA GLY A 155 3.96 -3.04 -6.70
C GLY A 155 2.93 -2.03 -6.20
N ASP A 156 2.16 -2.39 -5.18
CA ASP A 156 1.21 -1.54 -4.48
C ASP A 156 1.83 -0.25 -3.89
N LEU A 157 3.13 -0.27 -3.58
CA LEU A 157 3.87 0.90 -3.11
C LEU A 157 4.27 1.89 -4.23
N ALA A 158 3.99 1.58 -5.50
CA ALA A 158 4.33 2.44 -6.64
C ALA A 158 3.11 3.25 -7.12
N TYR A 159 3.18 4.57 -6.91
CA TYR A 159 2.13 5.53 -7.26
C TYR A 159 2.73 6.92 -7.46
N ALA A 160 1.98 7.83 -8.08
CA ALA A 160 2.38 9.22 -8.23
C ALA A 160 1.97 10.07 -7.01
N ILE A 161 0.75 9.83 -6.49
CA ILE A 161 0.16 10.59 -5.38
C ILE A 161 -0.55 9.60 -4.45
N ASN A 162 -0.37 9.72 -3.14
CA ASN A 162 -1.10 8.92 -2.14
C ASN A 162 -1.73 9.83 -1.08
N PRO A 163 -3.07 10.00 -1.07
CA PRO A 163 -3.75 10.90 -0.15
C PRO A 163 -3.87 10.36 1.28
N ILE A 164 -3.58 9.07 1.51
CA ILE A 164 -3.79 8.41 2.81
C ILE A 164 -2.50 7.86 3.44
N GLY A 165 -1.34 8.05 2.79
CA GLY A 165 -0.05 7.53 3.28
C GLY A 165 0.39 8.05 4.65
N SER A 166 -0.23 9.13 5.15
CA SER A 166 0.00 9.68 6.49
C SER A 166 -0.99 9.19 7.55
N LEU A 167 -1.95 8.34 7.19
CA LEU A 167 -2.97 7.82 8.10
C LEU A 167 -2.68 6.39 8.52
N TYR A 168 -2.78 6.09 9.80
CA TYR A 168 -2.75 4.71 10.29
C TYR A 168 -4.03 3.94 9.94
N LYS A 169 -3.99 2.61 9.95
CA LYS A 169 -5.13 1.76 9.56
C LYS A 169 -6.40 2.06 10.36
N THR A 170 -6.28 2.21 11.67
CA THR A 170 -7.36 2.63 12.57
C THR A 170 -7.99 3.96 12.17
N GLN A 171 -7.19 4.89 11.65
CA GLN A 171 -7.68 6.17 11.12
C GLN A 171 -8.35 6.00 9.75
N ILE A 172 -7.89 5.07 8.90
CA ILE A 172 -8.59 4.69 7.67
C ILE A 172 -10.00 4.17 7.99
N PHE A 173 -10.15 3.28 8.97
CA PHE A 173 -11.46 2.80 9.42
C PHE A 173 -12.38 3.94 9.89
N ALA A 174 -11.84 4.88 10.68
CA ALA A 174 -12.59 6.05 11.13
C ALA A 174 -13.01 6.96 9.96
N LEU A 175 -12.14 7.15 8.97
CA LEU A 175 -12.40 7.94 7.78
C LEU A 175 -13.43 7.28 6.86
N ALA A 176 -13.36 5.96 6.67
CA ALA A 176 -14.34 5.20 5.90
C ALA A 176 -15.76 5.35 6.47
N LYS A 177 -15.89 5.30 7.80
CA LYS A 177 -17.17 5.57 8.50
C LYS A 177 -17.65 7.00 8.24
N HIS A 178 -16.75 7.99 8.29
CA HIS A 178 -17.09 9.39 8.04
C HIS A 178 -17.51 9.66 6.59
N LEU A 179 -16.92 8.97 5.62
CA LEU A 179 -17.27 9.04 4.20
C LEU A 179 -18.55 8.23 3.86
N ASN A 180 -19.21 7.64 4.86
CA ASN A 180 -20.40 6.80 4.70
C ASN A 180 -20.19 5.63 3.73
N LEU A 181 -19.00 5.04 3.74
CA LEU A 181 -18.72 3.86 2.92
C LEU A 181 -19.58 2.66 3.35
N PRO A 182 -19.88 1.72 2.44
CA PRO A 182 -20.65 0.52 2.76
C PRO A 182 -20.13 -0.26 3.99
N GLN A 183 -21.04 -0.69 4.87
CA GLN A 183 -20.71 -1.36 6.12
C GLN A 183 -19.95 -2.68 5.93
N ASN A 184 -20.21 -3.40 4.83
CA ASN A 184 -19.48 -4.60 4.44
C ASN A 184 -18.00 -4.33 4.16
N LEU A 185 -17.62 -3.11 3.71
CA LEU A 185 -16.21 -2.73 3.56
C LEU A 185 -15.58 -2.34 4.90
N ILE A 186 -16.34 -1.65 5.75
CA ILE A 186 -15.86 -1.15 7.06
C ILE A 186 -15.63 -2.30 8.05
N ASN A 187 -16.52 -3.29 8.07
CA ASN A 187 -16.47 -4.40 9.02
C ASN A 187 -15.64 -5.60 8.53
N LYS A 188 -15.13 -5.53 7.29
CA LYS A 188 -14.30 -6.60 6.73
C LYS A 188 -12.92 -6.57 7.39
N LYS A 189 -12.42 -7.77 7.74
CA LYS A 189 -11.05 -7.93 8.21
C LYS A 189 -10.05 -7.53 7.12
N PRO A 190 -9.01 -6.74 7.44
CA PRO A 190 -7.96 -6.40 6.48
C PRO A 190 -7.26 -7.64 5.90
N SER A 191 -7.02 -7.60 4.60
CA SER A 191 -6.29 -8.62 3.87
C SER A 191 -5.68 -8.00 2.62
N ALA A 192 -4.42 -8.35 2.32
CA ALA A 192 -3.78 -8.03 1.06
C ALA A 192 -4.33 -8.83 -0.15
N ASP A 193 -5.18 -9.85 0.08
CA ASP A 193 -5.81 -10.71 -0.96
C ASP A 193 -4.81 -11.25 -2.01
N LEU A 194 -3.58 -11.55 -1.58
CA LEU A 194 -2.54 -12.10 -2.46
C LEU A 194 -2.73 -13.60 -2.69
N PHE A 195 -3.21 -14.32 -1.68
CA PHE A 195 -3.52 -15.74 -1.70
C PHE A 195 -4.74 -16.06 -0.83
N ALA A 196 -5.36 -17.22 -1.07
CA ALA A 196 -6.60 -17.60 -0.39
C ALA A 196 -6.46 -17.61 1.14
N ASN A 197 -7.47 -17.06 1.83
CA ASN A 197 -7.57 -16.97 3.30
C ASN A 197 -6.49 -16.14 3.99
N GLN A 198 -5.78 -15.26 3.28
CA GLN A 198 -4.83 -14.33 3.88
C GLN A 198 -5.51 -13.36 4.86
N SER A 199 -4.85 -13.06 5.98
CA SER A 199 -5.25 -12.04 6.95
C SER A 199 -4.01 -11.26 7.39
N ASP A 200 -4.07 -9.94 7.30
CA ASP A 200 -2.94 -9.09 7.69
C ASP A 200 -2.58 -9.34 9.17
N GLU A 201 -3.56 -9.37 10.07
CA GLU A 201 -3.32 -9.54 11.51
C GLU A 201 -2.68 -10.91 11.82
N ASN A 202 -2.95 -11.93 11.01
CA ASN A 202 -2.29 -13.23 11.16
C ASN A 202 -0.83 -13.17 10.66
N ASP A 203 -0.59 -12.51 9.53
CA ASP A 203 0.76 -12.29 8.97
C ASP A 203 1.62 -11.43 9.93
N LEU A 204 0.99 -10.49 10.65
CA LEU A 204 1.63 -9.54 11.56
C LEU A 204 1.75 -10.05 12.99
N GLY A 205 0.85 -10.95 13.41
CA GLY A 205 0.75 -11.51 14.75
C GLY A 205 0.07 -10.60 15.78
N TYR A 206 -0.49 -9.46 15.37
CA TYR A 206 -1.10 -8.45 16.22
C TYR A 206 -2.27 -7.76 15.51
N SER A 207 -3.21 -7.22 16.27
CA SER A 207 -4.30 -6.40 15.72
C SER A 207 -3.80 -5.04 15.23
N TYR A 208 -4.53 -4.41 14.31
CA TYR A 208 -4.18 -3.05 13.87
C TYR A 208 -4.29 -2.01 14.99
N GLU A 209 -5.16 -2.20 15.98
CA GLU A 209 -5.23 -1.34 17.17
C GLU A 209 -3.93 -1.40 17.99
N GLU A 210 -3.39 -2.61 18.21
CA GLU A 210 -2.11 -2.80 18.90
C GLU A 210 -0.95 -2.23 18.07
N ILE A 211 -0.92 -2.55 16.78
CA ILE A 211 0.12 -2.09 15.86
C ILE A 211 0.14 -0.57 15.78
N ASP A 212 -1.00 0.08 15.54
CA ASP A 212 -1.04 1.53 15.37
C ASP A 212 -0.64 2.25 16.67
N SER A 213 -1.07 1.73 17.83
CA SER A 213 -0.64 2.24 19.14
C SER A 213 0.87 2.15 19.31
N PHE A 214 1.46 1.01 18.93
CA PHE A 214 2.91 0.82 18.91
C PHE A 214 3.61 1.78 17.94
N LEU A 215 3.12 1.88 16.69
CA LEU A 215 3.75 2.69 15.64
C LEU A 215 3.73 4.18 15.99
N MET A 216 2.64 4.68 16.58
CA MET A 216 2.57 6.06 17.07
C MET A 216 3.61 6.33 18.15
N CYS A 217 3.76 5.44 19.13
CA CYS A 217 4.77 5.58 20.18
C CYS A 217 6.20 5.48 19.61
N PHE A 218 6.45 4.48 18.75
CA PHE A 218 7.73 4.27 18.06
C PHE A 218 8.16 5.51 17.27
N GLU A 219 7.23 6.13 16.54
CA GLU A 219 7.52 7.35 15.78
C GLU A 219 7.79 8.56 16.68
N ASN A 220 7.00 8.75 17.73
CA ASN A 220 7.18 9.85 18.70
C ASN A 220 8.53 9.77 19.41
N LEU A 221 9.02 8.55 19.67
CA LEU A 221 10.35 8.30 20.24
C LEU A 221 11.49 8.54 19.24
N GLY A 222 11.19 8.75 17.95
CA GLY A 222 12.19 8.96 16.91
C GLY A 222 12.65 7.67 16.21
N GLY A 223 11.93 6.55 16.38
CA GLY A 223 12.32 5.24 15.86
C GLY A 223 12.51 5.17 14.34
N LEU A 224 11.82 6.02 13.58
CA LEU A 224 11.98 6.10 12.12
C LEU A 224 13.32 6.70 11.67
N LYS A 225 14.00 7.44 12.57
CA LYS A 225 15.30 8.09 12.35
C LYS A 225 16.46 7.31 12.96
N ALA A 226 16.19 6.31 13.80
CA ALA A 226 17.19 5.50 14.48
C ALA A 226 17.99 4.64 13.48
N GLY A 227 19.16 5.13 13.11
CA GLY A 227 20.07 4.50 12.15
C GLY A 227 21.10 3.62 12.82
N GLN A 228 21.58 4.04 14.00
CA GLN A 228 22.67 3.39 14.73
C GLN A 228 22.16 2.38 15.76
N LYS A 229 23.02 1.44 16.17
CA LYS A 229 22.65 0.40 17.13
C LYS A 229 22.21 1.00 18.48
N ASP A 230 22.98 1.94 19.02
CA ASP A 230 22.70 2.52 20.33
C ASP A 230 21.38 3.31 20.35
N GLU A 231 21.07 4.01 19.25
CA GLU A 231 19.78 4.68 19.05
C GLU A 231 18.64 3.64 19.05
N ARG A 232 18.80 2.55 18.31
CA ARG A 232 17.80 1.48 18.21
C ARG A 232 17.56 0.78 19.55
N ASP A 233 18.61 0.56 20.32
CA ASP A 233 18.52 -0.06 21.65
C ASP A 233 17.79 0.89 22.63
N CYS A 234 18.09 2.20 22.56
CA CYS A 234 17.37 3.23 23.33
C CYS A 234 15.86 3.24 23.01
N ILE A 235 15.49 3.19 21.73
CA ILE A 235 14.09 3.14 21.29
C ILE A 235 13.38 1.89 21.83
N GLN A 236 13.99 0.72 21.73
CA GLN A 236 13.41 -0.53 22.22
C GLN A 236 13.16 -0.48 23.74
N ASN A 237 14.15 -0.04 24.52
CA ASN A 237 14.03 0.08 25.97
C ASN A 237 12.93 1.10 26.37
N ALA A 238 12.83 2.20 25.63
CA ALA A 238 11.77 3.19 25.85
C ALA A 238 10.38 2.60 25.55
N LEU A 239 10.22 1.81 24.48
CA LEU A 239 8.95 1.15 24.17
C LEU A 239 8.55 0.12 25.23
N GLU A 240 9.49 -0.68 25.74
CA GLU A 240 9.21 -1.62 26.84
C GLU A 240 8.79 -0.87 28.10
N SER A 241 9.43 0.28 28.39
CA SER A 241 9.06 1.15 29.51
C SER A 241 7.66 1.78 29.36
N GLN A 242 7.16 1.92 28.13
CA GLN A 242 5.79 2.34 27.83
C GLN A 242 4.77 1.19 27.93
N GLY A 243 5.21 -0.01 28.32
CA GLY A 243 4.34 -1.16 28.56
C GLY A 243 4.14 -2.10 27.36
N PHE A 244 4.84 -1.88 26.24
CA PHE A 244 4.81 -2.83 25.12
C PHE A 244 5.58 -4.11 25.47
N LYS A 245 5.01 -5.26 25.16
CA LYS A 245 5.64 -6.57 25.42
C LYS A 245 6.94 -6.70 24.63
N SER A 246 8.00 -7.20 25.26
CA SER A 246 9.32 -7.37 24.64
C SER A 246 9.29 -8.13 23.30
N GLN A 247 8.45 -9.18 23.18
CA GLN A 247 8.26 -9.91 21.93
C GLN A 247 7.72 -9.02 20.79
N MET A 248 6.77 -8.15 21.09
CA MET A 248 6.19 -7.20 20.12
C MET A 248 7.22 -6.14 19.74
N VAL A 249 7.91 -5.56 20.72
CA VAL A 249 8.98 -4.58 20.51
C VAL A 249 10.04 -5.13 19.56
N LYS A 250 10.58 -6.32 19.86
CA LYS A 250 11.60 -6.97 19.05
C LYS A 250 11.09 -7.29 17.64
N SER A 251 9.89 -7.85 17.52
CA SER A 251 9.30 -8.24 16.23
C SER A 251 9.08 -7.02 15.33
N LEU A 252 8.36 -6.00 15.82
CA LEU A 252 7.98 -4.85 15.01
C LEU A 252 9.17 -3.92 14.73
N CYS A 253 10.05 -3.64 15.70
CA CYS A 253 11.24 -2.82 15.44
C CYS A 253 12.14 -3.45 14.38
N THR A 254 12.42 -4.76 14.49
CA THR A 254 13.22 -5.49 13.51
C THR A 254 12.60 -5.38 12.12
N ARG A 255 11.28 -5.59 12.02
CA ARG A 255 10.55 -5.50 10.76
C ARG A 255 10.62 -4.11 10.13
N ILE A 256 10.38 -3.06 10.92
CA ILE A 256 10.41 -1.66 10.47
C ILE A 256 11.80 -1.30 9.93
N TRP A 257 12.87 -1.61 10.67
CA TRP A 257 14.23 -1.24 10.27
C TRP A 257 14.75 -2.05 9.09
N ILE A 258 14.47 -3.36 9.00
CA ILE A 258 14.89 -4.18 7.85
C ILE A 258 14.17 -3.75 6.57
N ASN A 259 12.90 -3.34 6.65
CA ASN A 259 12.13 -2.91 5.49
C ASN A 259 12.22 -1.40 5.21
N ALA A 260 13.07 -0.65 5.92
CA ALA A 260 13.22 0.79 5.72
C ALA A 260 13.61 1.15 4.27
N PHE A 261 14.29 0.26 3.55
CA PHE A 261 14.65 0.49 2.14
C PHE A 261 13.42 0.66 1.22
N LYS A 262 12.25 0.13 1.59
CA LYS A 262 11.03 0.24 0.77
C LYS A 262 10.42 1.65 0.75
N ARG A 263 10.83 2.50 1.70
CA ARG A 263 10.34 3.88 1.88
C ARG A 263 11.42 4.93 1.58
N THR A 264 12.54 4.51 1.00
CA THR A 264 13.66 5.39 0.61
C THR A 264 13.97 5.22 -0.87
N MET A 265 14.55 6.26 -1.47
CA MET A 265 15.12 6.14 -2.81
C MET A 265 16.27 5.11 -2.83
N PRO A 266 16.53 4.47 -3.98
CA PRO A 266 17.73 3.64 -4.14
C PRO A 266 18.99 4.41 -3.78
N SER A 267 19.93 3.76 -3.09
CA SER A 267 21.23 4.36 -2.79
C SER A 267 22.02 4.59 -4.08
N VAL A 268 22.40 5.84 -4.33
CA VAL A 268 23.23 6.23 -5.48
C VAL A 268 24.61 6.61 -4.96
N PHE A 269 25.65 5.96 -5.49
CA PHE A 269 27.02 6.37 -5.22
C PHE A 269 27.25 7.77 -5.79
N ALA A 270 27.57 8.73 -4.92
CA ALA A 270 27.88 10.10 -5.33
C ALA A 270 29.37 10.18 -5.69
N PHE A 271 29.65 10.42 -6.97
CA PHE A 271 31.00 10.78 -7.41
C PHE A 271 31.22 12.28 -7.18
N SER A 272 31.87 12.63 -6.07
CA SER A 272 32.43 13.97 -5.91
C SER A 272 33.65 14.11 -6.83
N ASN A 273 33.74 15.20 -7.60
CA ASN A 273 34.88 15.48 -8.48
C ASN A 273 36.21 15.17 -7.76
N PRO A 274 37.16 14.47 -8.42
CA PRO A 274 38.47 14.24 -7.81
C PRO A 274 39.11 15.59 -7.46
N PRO A 275 39.87 15.67 -6.35
CA PRO A 275 40.62 16.88 -6.03
C PRO A 275 41.44 17.28 -7.25
N CYS A 276 41.37 18.56 -7.62
CA CYS A 276 42.08 19.13 -8.75
C CYS A 276 43.55 18.72 -8.63
N ILE A 277 44.02 17.83 -9.52
CA ILE A 277 45.45 17.49 -9.59
C ILE A 277 46.13 18.76 -10.09
N THR A 278 46.63 19.58 -9.17
CA THR A 278 47.58 20.63 -9.53
C THR A 278 48.82 19.91 -10.03
N HIS A 279 49.00 19.88 -11.35
CA HIS A 279 50.28 19.54 -11.94
C HIS A 279 51.31 20.53 -11.40
N GLN A 280 52.14 20.08 -10.46
CA GLN A 280 53.39 20.76 -10.17
C GLN A 280 54.32 20.46 -11.35
N ASN A 281 54.68 21.53 -12.08
CA ASN A 281 55.71 21.53 -13.12
C ASN A 281 57.07 21.10 -12.57
#